data_AF-A0A259C8K9-F1
#
_entry.id   AF-A0A259C8K9-F1
#
_cell.length_a   1.000
_cell.length_b   1.000
_cell.length_c   1.000
_cell.angle_alpha   90.00
_cell.angle_beta   90.00
_cell.angle_gamma   90.00
#
_symmetry.space_group_name_H-M   'P 1'
#
loop_
_entity.id
_entity.type
_entity.pdbx_description
1 polymer ?
#
loop_
_entity_poly.entity_id
_entity_poly.type
_entity_poly.pdbx_seq_one_letter_code
_entity_poly.pdbx_strand_id
1 'polypeptide(L)'
;MNKPLPHLNTDDDAERFIDQADLSQFDLSAMTSHSFEFAPKAKQVNMRFPEALLDAVKQAAQAKGMSYQRFIRQTLEAAVQRRG
;
A
#
# COMPACT_ATOMS: atom_id res chain seq x y z
N MET A 1 29.08 -2.70 -0.76
CA MET A 1 28.47 -1.36 -0.90
C MET A 1 27.55 -1.44 -2.10
N ASN A 2 26.26 -1.15 -1.91
CA ASN A 2 25.30 -1.19 -3.00
C ASN A 2 25.40 0.09 -3.84
N LYS A 3 25.07 -0.02 -5.13
CA LYS A 3 25.12 1.09 -6.09
C LYS A 3 23.93 2.04 -5.85
N PRO A 4 24.07 3.36 -6.03
CA PRO A 4 22.92 4.25 -6.00
C PRO A 4 21.94 3.92 -7.13
N LEU A 5 20.64 4.10 -6.89
CA LEU A 5 19.62 3.98 -7.93
C LEU A 5 19.86 5.04 -9.02
N PRO A 6 19.72 4.67 -10.32
CA PRO A 6 19.88 5.62 -11.41
C PRO A 6 18.72 6.62 -11.45
N HIS A 7 18.99 7.80 -12.00
CA HIS A 7 17.92 8.74 -12.33
C HIS A 7 17.22 8.27 -13.61
N LEU A 8 15.91 8.01 -13.52
CA LEU A 8 15.06 7.56 -14.62
C LEU A 8 14.13 8.71 -14.99
N ASN A 9 14.10 9.11 -16.27
CA ASN A 9 13.41 10.32 -16.72
C ASN A 9 12.00 10.03 -17.26
N THR A 10 11.71 8.78 -17.59
CA THR A 10 10.43 8.34 -18.16
C THR A 10 9.99 7.01 -17.53
N ASP A 11 8.69 6.73 -17.60
CA ASP A 11 8.14 5.46 -17.14
C ASP A 11 8.69 4.29 -17.97
N ASP A 12 8.80 4.44 -19.30
CA ASP A 12 9.40 3.44 -20.21
C ASP A 12 10.87 3.12 -19.84
N ASP A 13 11.66 4.13 -19.44
CA ASP A 13 13.02 3.92 -18.94
C ASP A 13 13.03 3.13 -17.63
N ALA A 14 12.07 3.41 -16.75
CA ALA A 14 11.94 2.71 -15.48
C ALA A 14 11.53 1.24 -15.68
N GLU A 15 10.57 0.97 -16.56
CA GLU A 15 10.14 -0.38 -16.91
C GLU A 15 11.30 -1.20 -17.46
N ARG A 16 12.04 -0.65 -18.44
CA ARG A 16 13.24 -1.30 -18.99
C ARG A 16 14.33 -1.54 -17.94
N PHE A 17 14.54 -0.58 -17.04
CA PHE A 17 15.52 -0.74 -15.96
C PHE A 17 15.13 -1.90 -15.04
N ILE A 18 13.87 -1.98 -14.61
CA ILE A 18 13.37 -3.05 -13.74
C ILE A 18 13.49 -4.42 -14.41
N ASP A 19 13.17 -4.51 -15.71
CA ASP A 19 13.22 -5.77 -16.46
C ASP A 19 14.66 -6.32 -16.63
N GLN A 20 15.64 -5.42 -16.76
CA GLN A 20 17.01 -5.80 -17.11
C GLN A 20 17.98 -5.80 -15.92
N ALA A 21 17.70 -5.05 -14.86
CA ALA A 21 18.62 -4.87 -13.75
C ALA A 21 18.38 -5.87 -12.62
N ASP A 22 19.49 -6.40 -12.06
CA ASP A 22 19.46 -7.06 -10.77
C ASP A 22 19.35 -6.02 -9.65
N LEU A 23 18.13 -5.83 -9.14
CA LEU A 23 17.81 -4.83 -8.11
C LEU A 23 18.51 -5.07 -6.77
N SER A 24 19.00 -6.28 -6.50
CA SER A 24 19.72 -6.60 -5.25
C SER A 24 21.06 -5.86 -5.14
N GLN A 25 21.60 -5.39 -6.27
CA GLN A 25 22.86 -4.64 -6.33
C GLN A 25 22.71 -3.15 -5.98
N PHE A 26 21.49 -2.66 -5.84
CA PHE A 26 21.19 -1.24 -5.63
C PHE A 26 20.83 -0.93 -4.18
N ASP A 27 21.09 0.30 -3.78
CA ASP A 27 20.73 0.81 -2.46
C ASP A 27 19.25 1.21 -2.48
N LEU A 28 18.42 0.37 -1.85
CA LEU A 28 16.98 0.58 -1.73
C LEU A 28 16.58 1.14 -0.35
N SER A 29 17.55 1.55 0.48
CA SER A 29 17.28 1.99 1.86
C SER A 29 16.37 3.21 1.97
N ALA A 30 16.33 4.05 0.93
CA ALA A 30 15.43 5.19 0.83
C ALA A 30 14.01 4.82 0.37
N MET A 31 13.77 3.60 -0.11
CA MET A 31 12.45 3.18 -0.56
C MET A 31 11.53 2.90 0.64
N THR A 32 10.26 3.29 0.49
CA THR A 32 9.21 2.96 1.45
C THR A 32 8.26 1.96 0.83
N SER A 33 7.89 0.92 1.60
CA SER A 33 6.89 -0.04 1.15
C SER A 33 5.55 0.67 0.94
N HIS A 34 5.03 0.63 -0.28
CA HIS A 34 3.69 1.12 -0.60
C HIS A 34 2.79 -0.04 -1.00
N SER A 35 1.60 -0.13 -0.39
CA SER A 35 0.56 -1.05 -0.85
C SER A 35 -0.38 -0.31 -1.81
N PHE A 36 -0.33 -0.67 -3.09
CA PHE A 36 -1.38 -0.28 -4.03
C PHE A 36 -2.62 -1.14 -3.76
N GLU A 37 -3.81 -0.54 -3.85
CA GLU A 37 -5.06 -1.32 -3.85
C GLU A 37 -5.19 -2.00 -5.22
N PHE A 38 -4.57 -3.17 -5.39
CA PHE A 38 -4.50 -3.86 -6.67
C PHE A 38 -5.82 -4.55 -7.08
N ALA A 39 -6.72 -4.82 -6.12
CA ALA A 39 -7.97 -5.51 -6.41
C ALA A 39 -9.11 -4.52 -6.72
N PRO A 40 -9.82 -4.66 -7.86
CA PRO A 40 -11.01 -3.85 -8.14
C PRO A 40 -12.08 -4.07 -7.06
N LYS A 41 -12.85 -3.01 -6.75
CA LYS A 41 -13.95 -3.03 -5.78
C LYS A 41 -15.12 -3.88 -6.30
N ALA A 42 -14.96 -5.21 -6.30
CA ALA A 42 -15.86 -6.13 -7.00
C ALA A 42 -17.05 -6.63 -6.16
N LYS A 43 -16.97 -6.56 -4.82
CA LYS A 43 -18.02 -7.03 -3.90
C LYS A 43 -18.20 -6.09 -2.71
N GLN A 44 -19.44 -5.97 -2.25
CA GLN A 44 -19.82 -5.17 -1.08
C GLN A 44 -20.02 -6.04 0.16
N VAL A 45 -19.71 -5.47 1.33
CA VAL A 45 -20.03 -6.05 2.64
C VAL A 45 -21.03 -5.13 3.32
N ASN A 46 -22.18 -5.66 3.70
CA ASN A 46 -23.20 -4.93 4.48
C ASN A 46 -23.14 -5.41 5.94
N MET A 47 -22.82 -4.52 6.87
CA MET A 47 -22.72 -4.85 8.29
C MET A 47 -23.11 -3.66 9.18
N ARG A 48 -23.53 -3.95 10.41
CA ARG A 48 -23.85 -2.93 11.42
C ARG A 48 -22.62 -2.64 12.29
N PHE A 49 -22.44 -1.37 12.63
CA PHE A 49 -21.42 -0.90 13.55
C PHE A 49 -22.09 -0.19 14.74
N PRO A 50 -21.62 -0.41 15.98
CA PRO A 50 -21.87 0.53 17.07
C PRO A 50 -21.38 1.93 16.67
N GLU A 51 -22.13 2.97 17.02
CA GLU A 51 -21.80 4.36 16.68
C GLU A 51 -20.40 4.75 17.16
N ALA A 52 -20.09 4.49 18.43
CA ALA A 52 -18.79 4.75 19.02
C ALA A 52 -17.63 4.05 18.27
N LEU A 53 -17.86 2.84 17.73
CA LEU A 53 -16.84 2.14 16.94
C LEU A 53 -16.65 2.81 15.58
N LEU A 54 -17.72 3.22 14.91
CA LEU A 54 -17.63 3.90 13.62
C LEU A 54 -16.89 5.24 13.75
N ASP A 55 -17.10 5.97 14.84
CA ASP A 55 -16.40 7.23 15.09
C ASP A 55 -14.91 7.02 15.35
N ALA A 56 -14.56 6.01 16.15
CA ALA A 56 -13.15 5.64 16.35
C ALA A 56 -12.46 5.24 15.03
N VAL A 57 -13.16 4.51 14.15
CA VAL A 57 -12.65 4.13 12.82
C VAL A 57 -12.41 5.37 11.95
N LYS A 58 -13.34 6.34 11.94
CA LYS A 58 -13.18 7.60 11.19
C LYS A 58 -11.98 8.41 11.70
N GLN A 59 -11.82 8.53 13.02
CA GLN A 59 -10.69 9.23 13.63
C GLN A 59 -9.35 8.57 13.26
N ALA A 60 -9.28 7.23 13.33
CA ALA A 60 -8.08 6.48 12.95
C ALA A 60 -7.73 6.64 11.46
N ALA A 61 -8.74 6.69 10.59
CA ALA A 61 -8.55 6.92 9.16
C ALA A 61 -8.06 8.35 8.86
N GLN A 62 -8.61 9.35 9.55
CA GLN A 62 -8.19 10.75 9.43
C GLN A 62 -6.74 10.95 9.88
N ALA A 63 -6.34 10.35 11.00
CA ALA A 63 -4.96 10.37 11.47
C ALA A 63 -3.96 9.76 10.46
N LYS A 64 -4.44 8.90 9.56
CA LYS A 64 -3.66 8.29 8.47
C LYS A 64 -3.88 8.96 7.09
N GLY A 65 -4.62 10.06 7.03
CA GLY A 65 -4.87 10.80 5.78
C GLY A 65 -5.62 10.00 4.71
N MET A 66 -6.51 9.08 5.11
CA MET A 66 -7.26 8.22 4.18
C MET A 66 -8.75 8.17 4.50
N SER A 67 -9.57 7.75 3.53
CA SER A 67 -11.00 7.52 3.78
C SER A 67 -11.22 6.37 4.77
N TYR A 68 -12.27 6.46 5.59
CA TYR A 68 -12.59 5.40 6.54
C TYR A 68 -12.87 4.04 5.86
N GLN A 69 -13.43 4.04 4.64
CA GLN A 69 -13.63 2.82 3.86
C GLN A 69 -12.31 2.18 3.45
N ARG A 70 -11.33 2.99 3.02
CA ARG A 70 -9.97 2.53 2.70
C ARG A 70 -9.28 1.96 3.93
N PHE A 71 -9.42 2.63 5.07
CA PHE A 71 -8.88 2.16 6.34
C PHE A 71 -9.47 0.80 6.75
N ILE A 72 -10.80 0.62 6.66
CA ILE A 72 -11.45 -0.66 6.95
C ILE A 72 -10.88 -1.77 6.04
N ARG A 73 -10.77 -1.51 4.74
CA ARG A 73 -10.23 -2.48 3.78
C ARG A 73 -8.81 -2.90 4.14
N GLN A 74 -7.90 -1.94 4.32
CA GLN A 74 -6.50 -2.22 4.67
C GLN A 74 -6.37 -2.99 5.99
N THR A 75 -7.23 -2.67 6.96
CA THR A 75 -7.26 -3.39 8.26
C THR A 75 -7.66 -4.85 8.08
N LEU A 76 -8.66 -5.13 7.22
CA LEU A 76 -9.09 -6.49 6.91
C LEU A 76 -8.04 -7.26 6.10
N GLU A 77 -7.43 -6.63 5.09
CA GLU A 77 -6.33 -7.22 4.30
C GLU A 77 -5.17 -7.62 5.20
N ALA A 78 -4.72 -6.71 6.08
CA ALA A 78 -3.64 -6.99 7.04
C ALA A 78 -4.00 -8.12 8.02
N ALA A 79 -5.25 -8.17 8.50
CA ALA A 79 -5.71 -9.21 9.42
C ALA A 79 -5.73 -10.60 8.77
N VAL A 80 -6.04 -10.69 7.47
CA VAL A 80 -6.05 -11.95 6.72
C VAL A 80 -4.63 -12.37 6.33
N GLN A 81 -3.78 -11.43 5.93
CA GLN A 81 -2.38 -11.72 5.55
C GLN A 81 -1.51 -12.18 6.72
N ARG A 82 -1.76 -11.70 7.95
CA ARG A 82 -1.01 -12.13 9.16
C ARG A 82 -1.26 -13.60 9.57
N ARG A 83 -2.20 -14.30 8.93
CA ARG A 83 -2.54 -15.71 9.21
C ARG A 83 -1.99 -16.69 8.17
N GLY A 84 -1.17 -16.23 7.22
CA GLY A 84 -0.35 -17.07 6.33
C GLY A 84 1.11 -17.04 6.76
#